data_AF-A0A1G2Z5B2-F1
#
_entry.id   AF-A0A1G2Z5B2-F1
#
_cell.length_a   1.000
_cell.length_b   1.000
_cell.length_c   1.000
_cell.angle_alpha   90.00
_cell.angle_beta   90.00
_cell.angle_gamma   90.00
#
_symmetry.space_group_name_H-M   'P 1'
#
loop_
_entity.id
_entity.type
_entity.pdbx_description
1 polymer ?
#
loop_
_entity_poly.entity_id
_entity_poly.type
_entity_poly.pdbx_seq_one_letter_code
_entity_poly.pdbx_strand_id
1 'polypeptide(L)'
;MYSGNQFWPRRSSIGIVLVGLALTAMVGCGGGNPFDQVKVSGKVTYEDGSPIEAEQIRLVFDSQAKSIDKATHPRPGNATVDVQTGEFTCASTLKFGDGLVVGPHKVRVYVTDASGVENAVDVTPAEIEVGSGSTTFDFKVKKP
;
A
#
# COMPACT_ATOMS: atom_id res chain seq x y z
N MET A 1 -47.34 -71.78 -8.77
CA MET A 1 -47.36 -71.49 -10.22
C MET A 1 -47.93 -70.09 -10.40
N TYR A 2 -47.15 -69.19 -11.06
CA TYR A 2 -47.49 -67.91 -11.72
C TYR A 2 -48.59 -67.01 -11.09
N SER A 3 -48.55 -65.69 -10.99
CA SER A 3 -47.79 -64.56 -11.52
C SER A 3 -48.47 -63.37 -10.79
N GLY A 4 -47.83 -62.31 -10.34
CA GLY A 4 -47.12 -61.37 -11.18
C GLY A 4 -46.96 -60.03 -10.46
N ASN A 5 -45.84 -59.40 -10.76
CA ASN A 5 -45.48 -58.04 -10.35
C ASN A 5 -46.35 -57.02 -11.08
N GLN A 6 -46.82 -55.98 -10.38
CA GLN A 6 -47.14 -54.69 -10.98
C GLN A 6 -46.62 -53.57 -10.06
N PHE A 7 -45.58 -52.95 -10.57
CA PHE A 7 -44.72 -51.93 -9.99
C PHE A 7 -45.19 -50.58 -10.55
N TRP A 8 -45.71 -49.68 -9.72
CA TRP A 8 -45.95 -48.28 -10.10
C TRP A 8 -45.50 -47.33 -8.97
N PRO A 9 -44.68 -46.30 -9.27
CA PRO A 9 -44.09 -45.42 -8.26
C PRO A 9 -45.05 -44.27 -7.94
N ARG A 10 -45.46 -44.14 -6.68
CA ARG A 10 -46.03 -42.88 -6.18
C ARG A 10 -44.90 -41.98 -5.71
N ARG A 11 -44.51 -41.08 -6.61
CA ARG A 11 -43.78 -39.84 -6.29
C ARG A 11 -44.60 -39.04 -5.28
N SER A 12 -43.97 -38.54 -4.22
CA SER A 12 -44.28 -37.22 -3.62
C SER A 12 -43.33 -36.89 -2.46
N SER A 13 -42.28 -36.15 -2.80
CA SER A 13 -42.00 -34.81 -2.27
C SER A 13 -42.10 -34.61 -0.74
N ILE A 14 -41.14 -35.12 0.02
CA ILE A 14 -40.80 -34.53 1.33
C ILE A 14 -39.28 -34.46 1.43
N GLY A 15 -38.72 -33.33 1.05
CA GLY A 15 -37.26 -33.17 1.10
C GLY A 15 -36.76 -31.81 0.64
N ILE A 16 -37.46 -30.70 0.93
CA ILE A 16 -36.96 -29.35 0.61
C ILE A 16 -37.48 -28.35 1.66
N VAL A 17 -36.90 -28.27 2.86
CA VAL A 17 -37.05 -27.06 3.72
C VAL A 17 -35.79 -26.71 4.55
N LEU A 18 -34.68 -27.45 4.49
CA LEU A 18 -33.51 -27.20 5.36
C LEU A 18 -32.21 -26.82 4.63
N VAL A 19 -32.29 -26.05 3.53
CA VAL A 19 -31.10 -25.59 2.77
C VAL A 19 -31.17 -24.10 2.37
N GLY A 20 -31.94 -23.28 3.10
CA GLY A 20 -32.23 -21.89 2.69
C GLY A 20 -31.46 -20.78 3.40
N LEU A 21 -30.79 -21.04 4.53
CA LEU A 21 -30.40 -19.97 5.47
C LEU A 21 -28.93 -20.02 5.91
N ALA A 22 -28.01 -20.31 4.99
CA ALA A 22 -26.57 -20.33 5.29
C ALA A 22 -25.68 -19.60 4.25
N LEU A 23 -26.27 -18.93 3.25
CA LEU A 23 -25.52 -18.35 2.11
C LEU A 23 -25.35 -16.82 2.12
N THR A 24 -25.82 -16.10 3.15
CA THR A 24 -25.77 -14.61 3.15
C THR A 24 -24.62 -14.01 3.97
N ALA A 25 -23.74 -14.82 4.56
CA ALA A 25 -22.66 -14.32 5.43
C ALA A 25 -21.34 -13.97 4.71
N MET A 26 -21.28 -14.00 3.37
CA MET A 26 -20.04 -13.69 2.62
C MET A 26 -20.11 -12.43 1.76
N VAL A 27 -20.99 -11.47 2.08
CA VAL A 27 -20.78 -10.08 1.62
C VAL A 27 -19.78 -9.44 2.57
N GLY A 28 -18.51 -9.88 2.44
CA GLY A 28 -17.39 -9.15 2.99
C GLY A 28 -17.39 -7.78 2.32
N CYS A 29 -17.70 -6.73 3.09
CA CYS A 29 -17.47 -5.35 2.70
C CYS A 29 -15.97 -5.22 2.45
N GLY A 30 -15.55 -5.38 1.20
CA GLY A 30 -14.22 -5.06 0.73
C GLY A 30 -14.04 -3.57 0.82
N GLY A 31 -13.70 -3.07 2.01
CA GLY A 31 -13.14 -1.75 2.21
C GLY A 31 -11.74 -1.69 1.62
N GLY A 32 -11.65 -1.83 0.29
CA GLY A 32 -10.42 -1.63 -0.47
C GLY A 32 -10.08 -0.16 -0.51
N ASN A 33 -8.79 0.18 -0.38
CA ASN A 33 -8.34 1.53 -0.70
C ASN A 33 -8.72 1.80 -2.18
N PRO A 34 -9.41 2.91 -2.50
CA PRO A 34 -9.76 3.23 -3.88
C PRO A 34 -8.55 3.50 -4.79
N PHE A 35 -7.35 3.61 -4.20
CA PHE A 35 -6.10 3.74 -4.93
C PHE A 35 -5.30 2.44 -4.86
N ASP A 36 -4.80 2.01 -6.02
CA ASP A 36 -3.80 0.94 -6.09
C ASP A 36 -2.54 1.39 -5.35
N GLN A 37 -2.06 0.55 -4.44
CA GLN A 37 -0.88 0.82 -3.64
C GLN A 37 0.20 -0.21 -3.89
N VAL A 38 1.45 0.23 -3.80
CA VAL A 38 2.61 -0.61 -4.04
C VAL A 38 3.69 -0.38 -3.01
N LYS A 39 4.37 -1.46 -2.62
CA LYS A 39 5.50 -1.38 -1.71
C LYS A 39 6.68 -0.73 -2.42
N VAL A 40 7.22 0.29 -1.78
CA VAL A 40 8.38 1.03 -2.25
C VAL A 40 9.48 0.95 -1.21
N SER A 41 10.68 0.66 -1.70
CA SER A 41 11.92 0.62 -0.92
C SER A 41 12.95 1.54 -1.58
N GLY A 42 14.08 1.75 -0.92
CA GLY A 42 15.13 2.53 -1.52
C GLY A 42 16.22 2.93 -0.55
N LYS A 43 17.04 3.86 -1.03
CA LYS A 43 18.18 4.39 -0.30
C LYS A 43 18.24 5.91 -0.43
N VAL A 44 18.70 6.58 0.63
CA VAL A 44 18.99 8.01 0.67
C VAL A 44 20.44 8.20 1.09
N THR A 45 21.23 8.89 0.27
CA THR A 45 22.63 9.25 0.58
C THR A 45 22.91 10.68 0.14
N TYR A 46 24.06 11.24 0.54
CA TYR A 46 24.59 12.41 -0.15
C TYR A 46 24.97 12.07 -1.62
N GLU A 47 25.12 13.09 -2.45
CA GLU A 47 25.58 12.97 -3.85
C GLU A 47 26.95 12.27 -3.97
N ASP A 48 27.83 12.44 -2.99
CA ASP A 48 29.14 11.78 -2.91
C ASP A 48 29.05 10.31 -2.45
N GLY A 49 27.85 9.82 -2.11
CA GLY A 49 27.59 8.47 -1.63
C GLY A 49 27.80 8.29 -0.12
N SER A 50 28.23 9.32 0.61
CA SER A 50 28.37 9.27 2.07
C SER A 50 27.01 9.21 2.77
N PRO A 51 26.93 8.58 3.97
CA PRO A 51 25.72 8.59 4.77
C PRO A 51 25.41 10.00 5.28
N ILE A 52 24.12 10.28 5.47
CA ILE A 52 23.66 11.56 6.02
C ILE A 52 23.74 11.47 7.54
N GLU A 53 24.58 12.31 8.16
CA GLU A 53 24.69 12.38 9.61
C GLU A 53 23.45 13.07 10.19
N ALA A 54 22.58 12.28 10.83
CA ALA A 54 21.30 12.72 11.37
C ALA A 54 20.82 11.79 12.48
N GLU A 55 20.00 12.31 13.39
CA GLU A 55 19.28 11.49 14.37
C GLU A 55 18.13 10.72 13.72
N GLN A 56 17.46 11.35 12.75
CA GLN A 56 16.36 10.75 12.02
C GLN A 56 16.30 11.32 10.60
N ILE A 57 15.93 10.47 9.65
CA ILE A 57 15.64 10.87 8.28
C ILE A 57 14.23 10.38 7.93
N ARG A 58 13.39 11.30 7.45
CA ARG A 58 12.01 11.03 7.01
C ARG A 58 11.83 11.41 5.55
N LEU A 59 11.28 10.49 4.78
CA LEU A 59 10.81 10.71 3.42
C LEU A 59 9.32 10.97 3.43
N VAL A 60 8.87 11.96 2.66
CA VAL A 60 7.46 12.23 2.37
C VAL A 60 7.25 12.15 0.87
N PHE A 61 6.31 11.31 0.46
CA PHE A 61 5.91 11.07 -0.92
C PHE A 61 4.54 11.69 -1.16
N ASP A 62 4.52 12.86 -1.80
CA ASP A 62 3.30 13.61 -2.05
C ASP A 62 2.69 13.18 -3.39
N SER A 63 1.65 12.35 -3.34
CA SER A 63 0.97 11.85 -4.54
C SER A 63 0.37 13.00 -5.35
N GLN A 64 0.74 13.08 -6.63
CA GLN A 64 0.17 14.01 -7.59
C GLN A 64 -1.02 13.42 -8.37
N ALA A 65 -1.49 12.23 -7.98
CA ALA A 65 -2.70 11.63 -8.54
C ALA A 65 -3.93 12.51 -8.30
N LYS A 66 -4.88 12.48 -9.24
CA LYS A 66 -6.12 13.26 -9.12
C LYS A 66 -7.02 12.68 -8.03
N SER A 67 -7.64 13.54 -7.23
CA SER A 67 -8.74 13.14 -6.35
C SER A 67 -9.88 12.55 -7.15
N ILE A 68 -10.49 11.49 -6.63
CA ILE A 68 -11.66 10.84 -7.25
C ILE A 68 -12.89 11.73 -7.06
N ASP A 69 -13.02 12.34 -5.88
CA ASP A 69 -14.08 13.27 -5.51
C ASP A 69 -13.58 14.25 -4.42
N LYS A 70 -14.48 15.12 -3.92
CA LYS A 70 -14.14 16.14 -2.90
C LYS A 70 -13.75 15.56 -1.52
N ALA A 71 -14.10 14.32 -1.23
CA ALA A 71 -13.78 13.64 0.03
C ALA A 71 -12.64 12.61 -0.12
N THR A 72 -12.37 12.13 -1.34
CA THR A 72 -11.45 11.02 -1.62
C THR A 72 -10.20 11.53 -2.32
N HIS A 73 -9.17 11.83 -1.53
CA HIS A 73 -7.89 12.37 -1.99
C HIS A 73 -6.77 11.36 -1.71
N PRO A 74 -5.77 11.24 -2.61
CA PRO A 74 -4.61 10.41 -2.32
C PRO A 74 -3.84 11.01 -1.15
N ARG A 75 -3.44 10.16 -0.21
CA ARG A 75 -2.70 10.59 0.97
C ARG A 75 -1.20 10.60 0.69
N PRO A 76 -0.43 11.53 1.28
CA PRO A 76 1.01 11.46 1.24
C PRO A 76 1.50 10.17 1.92
N GLY A 77 2.47 9.52 1.30
CA GLY A 77 3.19 8.42 1.90
C GLY A 77 4.35 8.92 2.75
N ASN A 78 4.73 8.17 3.77
CA ASN A 78 5.87 8.45 4.63
C ASN A 78 6.76 7.22 4.74
N ALA A 79 8.08 7.42 4.76
CA ALA A 79 9.02 6.37 5.12
C ALA A 79 10.05 6.92 6.12
N THR A 80 10.40 6.11 7.10
CA THR A 80 11.56 6.36 7.95
C THR A 80 12.76 5.65 7.33
N VAL A 81 13.87 6.37 7.21
CA VAL A 81 15.13 5.85 6.69
C VAL A 81 16.02 5.46 7.86
N ASP A 82 16.67 4.31 7.75
CA ASP A 82 17.71 3.89 8.68
C ASP A 82 18.95 4.78 8.47
N VAL A 83 19.34 5.52 9.50
CA VAL A 83 20.44 6.51 9.41
C VAL A 83 21.82 5.87 9.25
N GLN A 84 22.00 4.61 9.63
CA GLN A 84 23.28 3.91 9.51
C GLN A 84 23.52 3.42 8.09
N THR A 85 22.47 2.93 7.45
CA THR A 85 22.54 2.32 6.12
C THR A 85 22.07 3.26 5.00
N GLY A 86 21.24 4.25 5.34
CA GLY A 86 20.52 5.10 4.40
C GLY A 86 19.31 4.41 3.78
N GLU A 87 18.93 3.20 4.19
CA GLU A 87 17.90 2.41 3.52
C GLU A 87 16.50 2.60 4.14
N PHE A 88 15.46 2.48 3.31
CA PHE A 88 14.07 2.37 3.74
C PHE A 88 13.38 1.22 3.00
N THR A 89 12.58 0.43 3.70
CA THR A 89 11.99 -0.81 3.15
C THR A 89 10.48 -0.73 2.93
N CYS A 90 9.78 0.17 3.63
CA CYS A 90 8.32 0.28 3.57
C CYS A 90 7.83 1.74 3.70
N ALA A 91 7.64 2.42 2.57
CA ALA A 91 6.82 3.64 2.56
C ALA A 91 5.35 3.30 2.84
N SER A 92 4.67 4.12 3.64
CA SER A 92 3.32 3.88 4.17
C SER A 92 2.41 5.11 4.01
N THR A 93 1.18 4.96 3.53
CA THR A 93 0.19 6.04 3.33
C THR A 93 -0.95 6.06 4.36
N LEU A 94 -1.36 4.90 4.90
CA LEU A 94 -2.46 4.75 5.87
C LEU A 94 -2.18 3.70 6.96
N LYS A 95 -1.71 2.52 6.57
CA LYS A 95 -1.28 1.43 7.46
C LYS A 95 0.20 1.18 7.23
N PHE A 96 0.91 0.72 8.26
CA PHE A 96 2.32 0.39 8.11
C PHE A 96 2.54 -0.61 6.95
N GLY A 97 3.34 -0.21 5.96
CA GLY A 97 3.69 -1.01 4.79
C GLY A 97 2.58 -1.22 3.77
N ASP A 98 1.53 -0.39 3.77
CA ASP A 98 0.47 -0.43 2.76
C ASP A 98 0.91 0.07 1.38
N GLY A 99 1.99 0.86 1.35
CA GLY A 99 2.64 1.29 0.12
C GLY A 99 2.29 2.71 -0.28
N LEU A 100 2.80 3.10 -1.45
CA LEU A 100 2.50 4.36 -2.11
C LEU A 100 1.44 4.15 -3.17
N VAL A 101 0.63 5.18 -3.41
CA VAL A 101 -0.31 5.20 -4.53
C VAL A 101 0.47 5.05 -5.84
N VAL A 102 -0.07 4.35 -6.83
CA VAL A 102 0.55 4.28 -8.17
C VAL A 102 0.42 5.64 -8.88
N GLY A 103 1.50 6.09 -9.50
CA GLY A 103 1.57 7.33 -10.29
C GLY A 103 2.64 8.33 -9.83
N PRO A 104 2.57 9.59 -10.28
CA PRO A 104 3.59 10.60 -10.01
C PRO A 104 3.57 11.08 -8.55
N HIS A 105 4.75 11.18 -7.95
CA HIS A 105 4.95 11.68 -6.58
C HIS A 105 6.04 12.74 -6.54
N LYS A 106 5.82 13.78 -5.71
CA LYS A 106 6.89 14.69 -5.29
C LYS A 106 7.51 14.18 -4.00
N VAL A 107 8.82 14.09 -3.96
CA VAL A 107 9.58 13.55 -2.83
C VAL A 107 10.18 14.71 -2.04
N ARG A 108 9.99 14.66 -0.73
CA ARG A 108 10.61 15.58 0.23
C ARG A 108 11.40 14.78 1.26
N VAL A 109 12.63 15.19 1.53
CA VAL A 109 13.46 14.60 2.57
C VAL A 109 13.54 15.59 3.74
N TYR A 110 13.30 15.08 4.93
CA TYR A 110 13.45 15.80 6.18
C TYR A 110 14.54 15.13 7.01
N VAL A 111 15.47 15.93 7.51
CA VAL A 111 16.61 15.50 8.30
C VAL A 111 16.51 16.15 9.67
N THR A 112 16.46 15.33 10.72
CA THR A 112 16.48 15.77 12.11
C THR A 112 17.90 15.73 12.65
N ASP A 113 18.42 16.87 13.10
CA ASP A 113 19.75 16.96 13.70
C ASP A 113 19.79 16.50 15.17
N ALA A 114 20.99 16.48 15.76
CA ALA A 114 21.21 16.13 17.17
C ALA A 114 20.51 17.06 18.17
N SER A 115 20.11 18.27 17.73
CA SER A 115 19.33 19.21 18.54
C SER A 115 17.82 18.97 18.45
N GLY A 116 17.39 17.99 17.64
CA GLY A 116 16.00 17.67 17.38
C GLY A 116 15.33 18.62 16.37
N VAL A 117 16.10 19.44 15.66
CA VAL A 117 15.55 20.36 14.64
C VAL A 117 15.41 19.63 13.32
N GLU A 118 14.19 19.62 12.78
CA GLU A 118 13.90 19.03 11.47
C GLU A 118 14.09 20.07 10.36
N ASN A 119 14.95 19.75 9.39
CA ASN A 119 15.25 20.58 8.24
C ASN A 119 14.85 19.86 6.95
N ALA A 120 14.17 20.56 6.04
CA ALA A 120 13.91 20.06 4.71
C ALA A 120 15.18 20.18 3.85
N VAL A 121 15.51 19.12 3.13
CA VAL A 121 16.67 19.09 2.22
C VAL A 121 16.24 18.74 0.81
N ASP A 122 16.91 19.36 -0.16
CA ASP A 122 16.66 19.09 -1.57
C ASP A 122 17.15 17.68 -1.94
N VAL A 123 16.32 16.98 -2.69
CA VAL A 123 16.56 15.59 -3.10
C VAL A 123 16.50 15.47 -4.62
N THR A 124 17.38 14.63 -5.16
CA THR A 124 17.41 14.25 -6.57
C THR A 124 17.21 12.74 -6.70
N PRO A 125 16.21 12.27 -7.46
CA PRO A 125 15.18 13.06 -8.12
C PRO A 125 14.14 13.61 -7.12
N ALA A 126 13.64 14.83 -7.37
CA ALA A 126 12.57 15.45 -6.57
C ALA A 126 11.16 14.92 -6.96
N GLU A 127 11.04 14.31 -8.14
CA GLU A 127 9.81 13.71 -8.65
C GLU A 127 10.08 12.28 -9.10
N ILE A 128 9.20 11.36 -8.75
CA ILE A 128 9.29 9.95 -9.12
C ILE A 128 7.97 9.45 -9.70
N GLU A 129 8.05 8.43 -10.53
CA GLU A 129 6.88 7.69 -11.00
C GLU A 129 6.83 6.33 -10.28
N VAL A 130 5.76 6.10 -9.52
CA VAL A 130 5.54 4.84 -8.82
C VAL A 130 4.72 3.92 -9.74
N GLY A 131 5.33 2.83 -10.21
CA GLY A 131 4.66 1.85 -11.07
C GLY A 131 3.80 0.84 -10.32
N SER A 132 3.11 -0.05 -11.03
CA SER A 132 2.23 -1.09 -10.45
C SER A 132 2.96 -2.30 -9.84
N GLY A 133 4.28 -2.21 -9.62
CA GLY A 133 5.13 -3.27 -9.06
C GLY A 133 6.13 -2.76 -8.04
N SER A 134 6.74 -3.67 -7.25
CA SER A 134 7.71 -3.28 -6.23
C SER A 134 8.84 -2.46 -6.86
N THR A 135 9.00 -1.23 -6.40
CA THR A 135 9.97 -0.29 -6.98
C THR A 135 11.00 0.08 -5.91
N THR A 136 12.26 0.15 -6.33
CA THR A 136 13.38 0.59 -5.51
C THR A 136 13.90 1.93 -6.05
N PHE A 137 14.05 2.93 -5.19
CA PHE A 137 14.56 4.25 -5.55
C PHE A 137 15.90 4.55 -4.87
N ASP A 138 16.76 5.30 -5.55
CA ASP A 138 17.98 5.87 -4.97
C ASP A 138 17.84 7.40 -4.99
N PHE A 139 17.84 7.99 -3.80
CA PHE A 139 17.70 9.42 -3.57
C PHE A 139 19.04 10.02 -3.15
N LYS A 140 19.46 11.05 -3.88
CA LYS A 140 20.67 11.82 -3.57
C LYS A 140 20.29 13.16 -2.97
N VAL A 141 20.88 13.49 -1.82
CA VAL A 141 20.72 14.78 -1.14
C VAL A 141 21.94 15.62 -1.40
N LYS A 142 21.74 16.91 -1.70
CA LYS A 142 22.85 17.85 -1.82
C LYS A 142 23.40 18.19 -0.43
N LYS A 143 24.72 18.14 -0.28
CA LYS A 143 25.38 18.49 0.98
C LYS A 143 25.22 19.99 1.26
N PRO A 144 24.86 20.39 2.49
CA PRO A 144 24.82 21.80 2.88
C PRO A 144 26.20 22.47 2.83
#